data_AF-A0A6I5C5M1-F1
#
_entry.id   AF-A0A6I5C5M1-F1
#
_cell.length_a   1.000
_cell.length_b   1.000
_cell.length_c   1.000
_cell.angle_alpha   90.00
_cell.angle_beta   90.00
_cell.angle_gamma   90.00
#
_symmetry.space_group_name_H-M   'P 1'
#
loop_
_entity.id
_entity.type
_entity.pdbx_description
1 polymer ?
#
loop_
_entity_poly.entity_id
_entity_poly.type
_entity_poly.pdbx_seq_one_letter_code
_entity_poly.pdbx_strand_id
1 'polypeptide(L)'
;MHSAVFLIEFGAILLGLGLLGRFAGRLRFSPIPLYLLAGLAFGEGGLLPLGASEEFVAIGAEIGVILLLLMLGLEYTASDLVSNLKTQYPAGLVDATLNALPGALMALLLGWGPVAAVVLAGVTWVSS
;
A
#
# COMPACT_ATOMS: atom_id res chain seq x y z
N MET A 1 10.35 -29.24 -10.57
CA MET A 1 9.01 -29.26 -9.95
C MET A 1 8.74 -28.05 -9.06
N HIS A 2 9.74 -27.50 -8.36
CA HIS A 2 9.59 -26.28 -7.53
C HIS A 2 9.03 -25.06 -8.28
N SER A 3 9.53 -24.75 -9.47
CA SER A 3 9.09 -23.56 -10.24
C SER A 3 7.64 -23.63 -10.74
N ALA A 4 7.11 -24.84 -10.99
CA ALA A 4 5.73 -25.00 -11.46
C ALA A 4 4.72 -24.75 -10.34
N VAL A 5 4.99 -25.29 -9.14
CA VAL A 5 4.17 -25.05 -7.95
C VAL A 5 4.15 -23.56 -7.62
N PHE A 6 5.32 -22.93 -7.67
CA PHE A 6 5.45 -21.49 -7.45
C PHE A 6 4.61 -20.63 -8.41
N LEU A 7 4.67 -20.90 -9.71
CA LEU A 7 3.86 -20.16 -10.70
C LEU A 7 2.37 -20.37 -10.47
N ILE A 8 1.96 -21.55 -10.00
CA ILE A 8 0.57 -21.85 -9.65
C ILE A 8 0.16 -21.05 -8.41
N GLU A 9 0.97 -21.01 -7.36
CA GLU A 9 0.69 -20.23 -6.14
C GLU A 9 0.59 -18.74 -6.44
N PHE A 10 1.53 -18.19 -7.20
CA PHE A 10 1.49 -16.79 -7.62
C PHE A 10 0.26 -16.49 -8.49
N GLY A 11 -0.01 -17.34 -9.48
CA GLY A 11 -1.20 -17.23 -10.33
C GLY A 11 -2.49 -17.32 -9.53
N ALA A 12 -2.54 -18.17 -8.50
CA ALA A 12 -3.69 -18.30 -7.60
C ALA A 12 -3.89 -17.04 -6.75
N ILE A 13 -2.82 -16.44 -6.24
CA ILE A 13 -2.87 -15.16 -5.52
C ILE A 13 -3.42 -14.07 -6.45
N LEU A 14 -2.83 -13.90 -7.64
CA LEU A 14 -3.26 -12.88 -8.61
C LEU A 14 -4.72 -13.10 -9.04
N LEU A 15 -5.12 -14.34 -9.28
CA LEU A 15 -6.50 -14.69 -9.61
C LEU A 15 -7.45 -14.37 -8.45
N GLY A 16 -7.10 -14.76 -7.22
CA GLY A 16 -7.89 -14.48 -6.02
C GLY A 16 -8.09 -12.98 -5.80
N LEU A 17 -7.00 -12.21 -5.85
CA LEU A 17 -7.07 -10.74 -5.77
C LEU A 17 -7.88 -10.15 -6.93
N GLY A 18 -7.70 -10.64 -8.16
CA GLY A 18 -8.49 -10.20 -9.31
C GLY A 18 -10.00 -10.48 -9.17
N LEU A 19 -10.37 -11.62 -8.60
CA LEU A 19 -11.77 -11.96 -8.30
C LEU A 19 -12.34 -11.07 -7.20
N LEU A 20 -11.58 -10.80 -6.12
CA LEU A 20 -11.97 -9.85 -5.08
C LEU A 20 -12.16 -8.44 -5.66
N GLY A 21 -11.23 -7.97 -6.50
CA GLY A 21 -11.35 -6.68 -7.17
C GLY A 21 -12.56 -6.60 -8.10
N ARG A 22 -12.84 -7.67 -8.86
CA ARG A 22 -14.05 -7.75 -9.69
C ARG A 22 -15.33 -7.73 -8.85
N PHE A 23 -15.33 -8.42 -7.71
CA PHE A 23 -16.46 -8.43 -6.78
C PHE A 23 -16.69 -7.05 -6.16
N ALA A 24 -15.62 -6.39 -5.70
CA ALA A 24 -15.69 -5.03 -5.18
C ALA A 24 -16.22 -4.03 -6.22
N GLY A 25 -15.74 -4.15 -7.47
CA GLY A 25 -16.22 -3.36 -8.60
C GLY A 25 -17.71 -3.58 -8.89
N ARG A 26 -18.22 -4.82 -8.78
CA ARG A 26 -19.67 -5.09 -8.92
C ARG A 26 -20.51 -4.43 -7.85
N LEU A 27 -19.97 -4.33 -6.63
CA LEU A 27 -20.63 -3.69 -5.49
C LEU A 27 -20.32 -2.19 -5.38
N ARG A 28 -19.56 -1.61 -6.33
CA ARG A 28 -19.17 -0.19 -6.39
C ARG A 28 -18.40 0.30 -5.16
N PHE A 29 -17.59 -0.55 -4.54
CA PHE A 29 -16.67 -0.15 -3.48
C PHE A 29 -15.21 -0.44 -3.84
N SER A 30 -14.29 0.20 -3.13
CA SER A 30 -12.84 0.02 -3.35
C SER A 30 -12.43 -1.44 -3.13
N PRO A 31 -11.58 -2.04 -3.99
CA PRO A 31 -11.01 -3.37 -3.74
C PRO A 31 -10.08 -3.45 -2.51
N ILE A 32 -9.52 -2.32 -2.08
CA ILE A 32 -8.45 -2.26 -1.06
C ILE A 32 -8.85 -2.96 0.25
N PRO A 33 -10.03 -2.71 0.87
CA PRO A 33 -10.41 -3.40 2.09
C PRO A 33 -10.46 -4.92 1.95
N LEU A 34 -10.86 -5.45 0.79
CA LEU A 34 -10.87 -6.90 0.56
C LEU A 34 -9.45 -7.46 0.48
N TYR A 35 -8.52 -6.73 -0.14
CA TYR A 35 -7.12 -7.13 -0.23
C TYR A 35 -6.47 -7.15 1.16
N LEU A 36 -6.77 -6.15 1.99
CA LEU A 36 -6.29 -6.10 3.38
C LEU A 36 -6.88 -7.22 4.23
N LEU A 37 -8.18 -7.53 4.09
CA LEU A 37 -8.81 -8.66 4.78
C LEU A 37 -8.22 -9.99 4.35
N ALA A 38 -7.92 -10.17 3.06
CA ALA A 38 -7.21 -11.35 2.59
C ALA A 38 -5.81 -11.43 3.20
N GLY A 39 -5.03 -10.34 3.17
CA GLY A 39 -3.71 -10.28 3.80
C GLY A 39 -3.76 -10.62 5.31
N LEU A 40 -4.75 -10.11 6.04
CA LEU A 40 -4.94 -10.43 7.47
C LEU A 40 -5.37 -11.88 7.70
N ALA A 41 -6.25 -12.42 6.85
CA ALA A 41 -6.71 -13.80 6.95
C ALA A 41 -5.60 -14.82 6.68
N PHE A 42 -4.63 -14.46 5.84
CA PHE A 42 -3.57 -15.37 5.43
C PHE A 42 -2.16 -15.04 5.96
N GLY A 43 -1.99 -13.90 6.62
CA GLY A 43 -0.72 -13.48 7.23
C GLY A 43 -0.45 -14.14 8.58
N GLU A 44 0.63 -13.71 9.23
CA GLU A 44 1.04 -14.20 10.55
C GLU A 44 -0.07 -14.03 11.61
N GLY A 45 -0.43 -15.14 12.27
CA GLY A 45 -1.55 -15.18 13.23
C GLY A 45 -2.95 -15.15 12.60
N GLY A 46 -3.04 -15.31 11.27
CA GLY A 46 -4.30 -15.34 10.52
C GLY A 46 -5.11 -16.64 10.65
N LEU A 47 -6.12 -16.76 9.81
CA LEU A 47 -7.05 -17.90 9.77
C LEU A 47 -6.46 -19.14 9.09
N LEU A 48 -5.66 -18.92 8.04
CA LEU A 48 -5.11 -19.99 7.20
C LEU A 48 -3.67 -19.66 6.81
N PRO A 49 -2.75 -20.63 6.81
CA PRO A 49 -1.39 -20.39 6.34
C PRO A 49 -1.39 -20.15 4.82
N LEU A 50 -0.69 -19.12 4.38
CA LEU A 50 -0.35 -18.94 2.96
C LEU A 50 0.74 -19.95 2.58
N GLY A 51 0.45 -20.80 1.58
CA GLY A 51 1.45 -21.73 1.04
C GLY A 51 2.55 -21.06 0.20
N ALA A 52 2.32 -19.80 -0.20
CA ALA A 52 3.29 -19.02 -0.96
C ALA A 52 4.39 -18.45 -0.07
N SER A 53 5.61 -18.30 -0.62
CA SER A 53 6.73 -17.68 0.07
C SER A 53 6.44 -16.21 0.42
N GLU A 54 6.50 -15.86 1.72
CA GLU A 54 6.41 -14.47 2.19
C GLU A 54 7.44 -13.56 1.54
N GLU A 55 8.69 -14.03 1.42
CA GLU A 55 9.79 -13.29 0.80
C GLU A 55 9.45 -12.93 -0.65
N PHE A 56 8.82 -13.85 -1.38
CA PHE A 56 8.40 -13.58 -2.74
C PHE A 56 7.26 -12.56 -2.82
N VAL A 57 6.25 -12.68 -1.94
CA VAL A 57 5.14 -11.70 -1.89
C VAL A 57 5.68 -10.31 -1.54
N ALA A 58 6.64 -10.22 -0.61
CA ALA A 58 7.29 -8.97 -0.23
C ALA A 58 8.05 -8.33 -1.41
N ILE A 59 8.88 -9.10 -2.10
CA ILE A 59 9.61 -8.63 -3.30
C ILE A 59 8.63 -8.21 -4.41
N GLY A 60 7.58 -9.00 -4.63
CA GLY A 60 6.54 -8.70 -5.62
C GLY A 60 5.78 -7.42 -5.30
N ALA A 61 5.46 -7.17 -4.03
CA ALA A 61 4.83 -5.95 -3.56
C ALA A 61 5.75 -4.72 -3.76
N GLU A 62 7.03 -4.84 -3.43
CA GLU A 62 8.02 -3.77 -3.63
C GLU A 62 8.16 -3.41 -5.11
N ILE A 63 8.31 -4.42 -5.98
CA ILE A 63 8.33 -4.22 -7.45
C ILE A 63 7.03 -3.56 -7.92
N GLY A 64 5.88 -4.02 -7.42
CA GLY A 64 4.58 -3.45 -7.74
C GLY A 64 4.52 -1.96 -7.42
N VAL A 65 4.93 -1.56 -6.21
CA VAL A 65 4.98 -0.15 -5.79
C VAL A 65 5.92 0.67 -6.66
N ILE A 66 7.12 0.16 -6.97
CA ILE A 66 8.08 0.85 -7.85
C ILE A 66 7.47 1.06 -9.24
N LEU A 67 6.84 0.04 -9.83
CA LEU A 67 6.23 0.14 -11.14
C LEU A 67 5.01 1.07 -11.13
N LEU A 68 4.21 1.08 -10.06
CA LEU A 68 3.10 2.02 -9.90
C LEU A 68 3.60 3.47 -9.88
N LEU A 69 4.64 3.75 -9.07
CA LEU A 69 5.23 5.09 -8.99
C LEU A 69 5.94 5.49 -10.29
N LEU A 70 6.57 4.55 -10.99
CA LEU A 70 7.13 4.78 -12.31
C LEU A 70 6.05 5.18 -13.31
N MET A 71 4.95 4.41 -13.38
CA MET A 71 3.83 4.71 -14.27
C MET A 71 3.21 6.08 -13.96
N LEU A 72 3.05 6.41 -12.68
CA LEU A 72 2.60 7.74 -12.26
C LEU A 72 3.57 8.83 -12.73
N GLY A 73 4.88 8.62 -12.57
CA GLY A 73 5.90 9.56 -13.04
C GLY A 73 5.91 9.76 -14.56
N LEU A 74 5.57 8.72 -15.34
CA LEU A 74 5.46 8.80 -16.80
C LEU A 74 4.21 9.55 -17.27
N GLU A 75 3.19 9.69 -16.42
CA GLU A 75 1.95 10.42 -16.72
C GLU A 75 2.16 11.95 -16.69
N TYR A 76 3.15 12.45 -15.94
CA TYR A 76 3.42 13.88 -15.78
C TYR A 76 4.70 14.34 -16.48
N THR A 77 4.64 15.49 -17.15
CA THR A 77 5.87 16.18 -17.58
C THR A 77 6.50 16.94 -16.41
N ALA A 78 7.80 17.23 -16.48
CA ALA A 78 8.49 18.01 -15.45
C ALA A 78 7.85 19.40 -15.23
N SER A 79 7.33 20.03 -16.30
CA SER A 79 6.61 21.31 -16.22
C SER A 79 5.27 21.18 -15.49
N ASP A 80 4.54 20.08 -15.73
CA ASP A 80 3.26 19.83 -15.07
C ASP A 80 3.47 19.58 -13.58
N LEU A 81 4.51 18.82 -13.22
CA LEU A 81 4.85 18.56 -11.83
C LEU A 81 5.14 19.86 -11.08
N VAL A 82 6.00 20.72 -11.63
CA VAL A 82 6.39 21.98 -10.96
C VAL A 82 5.20 22.95 -10.85
N SER A 83 4.36 23.05 -11.89
CA SER A 83 3.19 23.94 -11.85
C SER A 83 2.14 23.45 -10.85
N ASN A 84 1.86 22.15 -10.83
CA ASN A 84 0.96 21.53 -9.85
C ASN A 84 1.50 21.68 -8.43
N LEU A 85 2.79 21.42 -8.20
CA LEU A 85 3.40 21.60 -6.88
C LEU A 85 3.25 23.04 -6.36
N LYS A 86 3.52 24.05 -7.18
CA LYS A 86 3.37 25.45 -6.77
C LYS A 86 1.93 25.81 -6.43
N THR A 87 0.99 25.25 -7.18
CA THR A 87 -0.44 25.53 -7.00
C THR A 87 -1.00 24.79 -5.78
N GLN A 88 -0.57 23.55 -5.56
CA GLN A 88 -1.07 22.66 -4.52
C GLN A 88 -0.27 22.74 -3.21
N TYR A 89 0.87 23.44 -3.16
CA TYR A 89 1.70 23.52 -1.94
C TYR A 89 0.92 23.88 -0.66
N PRO A 90 0.00 24.87 -0.66
CA PRO A 90 -0.78 25.18 0.54
C PRO A 90 -1.68 24.02 0.98
N ALA A 91 -2.34 23.36 0.02
CA ALA A 91 -3.15 22.17 0.29
C ALA A 91 -2.28 21.01 0.78
N GLY A 92 -1.10 20.81 0.19
CA GLY A 92 -0.13 19.80 0.60
C GLY A 92 0.41 20.01 2.02
N LEU A 93 0.55 21.26 2.47
CA LEU A 93 0.95 21.55 3.85
C LEU A 93 -0.17 21.24 4.85
N VAL A 94 -1.42 21.58 4.51
CA VAL A 94 -2.58 21.22 5.33
C VAL A 94 -2.72 19.70 5.41
N ASP A 95 -2.64 19.03 4.26
CA ASP A 95 -2.67 17.58 4.18
C ASP A 95 -1.55 16.94 5.01
N ALA A 96 -0.31 17.43 4.87
CA ALA A 96 0.82 16.96 5.65
C ALA A 96 0.59 17.10 7.16
N THR A 97 0.14 18.26 7.62
CA THR A 97 -0.08 18.48 9.05
C THR A 97 -1.22 17.62 9.59
N LEU A 98 -2.35 17.56 8.89
CA LEU A 98 -3.53 16.82 9.35
C LEU A 98 -3.34 15.31 9.30
N ASN A 99 -2.50 14.79 8.40
CA ASN A 99 -2.23 13.36 8.30
C ASN A 99 -1.01 12.91 9.11
N ALA A 100 0.08 13.68 9.13
CA ALA A 100 1.30 13.29 9.83
C ALA A 100 1.20 13.46 11.36
N LEU A 101 0.56 14.53 11.83
CA LEU A 101 0.50 14.81 13.28
C LEU A 101 -0.26 13.73 14.07
N PRO A 102 -1.44 13.25 13.64
CA PRO A 102 -2.12 12.18 14.38
C PRO A 102 -1.29 10.90 14.46
N GLY A 103 -0.58 10.54 13.38
CA GLY A 103 0.35 9.41 13.37
C GLY A 103 1.49 9.59 14.38
N ALA A 104 2.17 10.75 14.34
CA ALA A 104 3.22 11.07 15.30
C ALA A 104 2.72 11.01 16.75
N LEU A 105 1.57 11.63 17.02
CA LEU A 105 0.97 11.69 18.34
C LEU A 105 0.61 10.30 18.84
N MET A 106 0.05 9.42 18.00
CA MET A 106 -0.27 8.05 18.41
C MET A 106 0.97 7.26 18.81
N ALA A 107 2.04 7.31 18.04
CA ALA A 107 3.29 6.63 18.41
C ALA A 107 3.85 7.13 19.75
N LEU A 108 3.77 8.44 20.02
CA LEU A 108 4.20 9.02 21.30
C LEU A 108 3.28 8.61 22.45
N LEU A 109 1.96 8.64 22.26
CA LEU A 109 0.97 8.23 23.25
C LEU A 109 1.10 6.73 23.61
N LEU A 110 1.46 5.90 22.64
CA LEU A 110 1.72 4.48 22.83
C LEU A 110 3.12 4.19 23.41
N GLY A 111 3.94 5.22 23.62
CA GLY A 111 5.27 5.08 24.23
C GLY A 111 6.32 4.47 23.32
N TRP A 112 6.13 4.46 22.00
CA TRP A 112 7.06 3.86 21.03
C TRP A 112 8.31 4.71 20.76
N GLY A 113 8.35 5.92 21.32
CA GLY A 113 9.48 6.83 21.26
C GLY A 113 9.52 7.71 20.00
N PRO A 114 10.50 8.62 19.91
CA PRO A 114 10.55 9.66 18.87
C PRO A 114 10.83 9.10 17.48
N VAL A 115 11.63 8.04 17.36
CA VAL A 115 11.93 7.42 16.06
C VAL A 115 10.66 6.80 15.45
N ALA A 116 9.90 6.04 16.25
CA ALA A 116 8.63 5.48 15.81
C ALA A 116 7.61 6.57 15.46
N ALA A 117 7.62 7.70 16.19
CA ALA A 117 6.76 8.83 15.87
C ALA A 117 7.07 9.45 14.51
N VAL A 118 8.35 9.62 14.16
CA VAL A 118 8.74 10.11 12.83
C VAL A 118 8.34 9.12 11.74
N VAL A 119 8.56 7.82 11.97
CA VAL A 119 8.17 6.77 11.02
C VAL A 119 6.65 6.77 10.80
N LEU A 120 5.86 6.77 11.88
CA LEU A 120 4.41 6.72 11.78
C LEU A 120 3.85 7.99 11.14
N ALA A 121 4.42 9.16 11.44
CA ALA A 121 4.09 10.42 10.78
C ALA A 121 4.33 10.37 9.26
N GLY A 122 5.45 9.78 8.83
CA GLY A 122 5.79 9.61 7.42
C GLY A 122 4.82 8.67 6.70
N VAL A 123 4.46 7.54 7.33
CA VAL A 123 3.50 6.57 6.76
C VAL A 123 2.10 7.16 6.67
N THR A 124 1.65 7.90 7.68
CA THR A 124 0.29 8.47 7.68
C THR A 124 0.17 9.70 6.80
N TRP A 125 1.25 10.45 6.54
CA TRP A 125 1.22 11.61 5.64
C TRP A 125 0.78 11.24 4.21
N VAL A 126 1.27 10.14 3.66
CA VAL A 126 1.03 9.80 2.25
C VAL A 126 -0.46 9.53 2.00
N SER A 127 -1.10 10.40 1.22
CA SER A 127 -2.47 10.19 0.73
C SER A 127 -2.47 9.44 -0.61
N SER A 128 -3.43 8.53 -0.78
CA SER A 128 -3.72 7.79 -2.02
C SER A 128 -4.77 8.48 -2.88
#